data_AF-A0A847YXR2-F1
#
_entry.id   AF-A0A847YXR2-F1
#
_cell.length_a   1.000
_cell.length_b   1.000
_cell.length_c   1.000
_cell.angle_alpha   90.00
_cell.angle_beta   90.00
_cell.angle_gamma   90.00
#
_symmetry.space_group_name_H-M   'P 1'
#
loop_
_entity.id
_entity.type
_entity.pdbx_description
1 polymer ?
#
loop_
_entity_poly.entity_id
_entity_poly.type
_entity_poly.pdbx_seq_one_letter_code
_entity_poly.pdbx_strand_id
1 'polypeptide(L)'
;MVVSTFLIYTFVTVAELGILFLLFYRRHKRQEQQLDQFLKEAREKLQVHKEEAQSQANKKVVKAFELIKRLQHVASELEGQVQEEYEAILEEAKEQKKQILEEAKTQASSFDQAISQDLEEYKQERFAEVEKNLVKLVISVTEKVVERSLSYEDHIGLIQEALEEVKKQKQRI
;
A
#
# COMPACT_ATOMS: atom_id res chain seq x y z
N MET A 1 45.34 93.24 70.25
CA MET A 1 45.02 91.80 70.45
C MET A 1 43.97 91.24 69.49
N VAL A 2 43.16 92.05 68.80
CA VAL A 2 42.09 91.56 67.88
C VAL A 2 42.62 91.07 66.52
N VAL A 3 43.69 91.68 66.00
CA VAL A 3 44.27 91.34 64.69
C VAL A 3 44.97 89.98 64.71
N SER A 4 45.62 89.62 65.83
CA SER A 4 46.29 88.32 66.00
C SER A 4 45.30 87.15 66.03
N THR A 5 44.15 87.32 66.67
CA THR A 5 43.09 86.29 66.70
C THR A 5 42.46 86.06 65.33
N PHE A 6 42.24 87.13 64.54
CA PHE A 6 41.68 87.01 63.19
C PHE A 6 42.59 86.22 62.24
N LEU A 7 43.91 86.48 62.27
CA LEU A 7 44.90 85.74 61.47
C LEU A 7 45.00 84.25 61.84
N ILE A 8 44.77 83.91 63.11
CA ILE A 8 44.76 82.50 63.55
C ILE A 8 43.51 81.80 63.01
N TYR A 9 42.32 82.42 63.10
CA TYR A 9 41.09 81.83 62.57
C TYR A 9 41.12 81.65 61.05
N THR A 10 41.69 82.58 60.28
CA THR A 10 41.83 82.42 58.82
C THR A 10 42.81 81.31 58.45
N PHE A 11 43.88 81.11 59.22
CA PHE A 11 44.81 80.00 58.98
C PHE A 11 44.14 78.64 59.27
N VAL A 12 43.38 78.54 60.36
CA VAL A 12 42.65 77.33 60.73
C VAL A 12 41.60 76.97 59.67
N THR A 13 40.81 77.94 59.18
CA THR A 13 39.80 77.65 58.14
C THR A 13 40.42 77.23 56.81
N VAL A 14 41.54 77.83 56.40
CA VAL A 14 42.27 77.39 55.20
C VAL A 14 42.83 75.98 55.38
N ALA A 15 43.34 75.65 56.56
CA ALA A 15 43.80 74.30 56.87
C ALA A 15 42.65 73.26 56.84
N GLU A 16 41.49 73.59 57.41
CA GLU A 16 40.30 72.74 57.37
C GLU A 16 39.80 72.52 55.94
N LEU A 17 39.74 73.58 55.11
CA LEU A 17 39.39 73.48 53.70
C LEU A 17 40.38 72.61 52.92
N GLY A 18 41.68 72.71 53.21
CA GLY A 18 42.71 71.86 52.61
C GLY A 18 42.53 70.38 52.97
N ILE A 19 42.21 70.07 54.23
CA ILE A 19 41.93 68.70 54.69
C ILE A 19 40.67 68.16 54.03
N LEU A 20 39.59 68.94 53.95
CA LEU A 20 38.36 68.55 53.28
C LEU A 20 38.57 68.30 51.78
N PHE A 21 39.34 69.16 51.11
CA PHE A 21 39.70 68.98 49.71
C PHE A 21 40.49 67.68 49.49
N LEU A 22 41.46 67.38 50.36
CA LEU A 22 42.26 66.16 50.28
C LEU A 22 41.40 64.91 50.51
N LEU A 23 40.51 64.93 51.51
CA LEU A 23 39.57 63.84 51.77
C LEU A 23 38.60 63.63 50.60
N PHE A 24 38.08 64.71 50.01
CA PHE A 24 37.19 64.66 48.87
C PHE A 24 37.90 64.10 47.63
N TYR A 25 39.12 64.59 47.34
CA TYR A 25 39.94 64.09 46.23
C TYR A 25 40.28 62.60 46.39
N ARG A 26 40.67 62.18 47.60
CA ARG A 26 40.97 60.77 47.89
C ARG A 26 39.73 59.88 47.76
N ARG A 27 38.55 60.37 48.17
CA ARG A 27 37.28 59.66 48.03
C ARG A 27 36.87 59.55 46.57
N HIS A 28 36.96 60.63 45.79
CA HIS A 28 36.64 60.64 44.37
C HIS A 28 37.49 59.63 43.59
N LYS A 29 38.81 59.63 43.83
CA LYS A 29 39.73 58.69 43.18
C LYS A 29 39.41 57.22 43.51
N ARG A 30 38.97 56.92 44.74
CA ARG A 30 38.52 55.57 45.12
C ARG A 30 37.22 55.18 44.41
N GLN A 31 36.29 56.12 44.27
CA GLN A 31 35.03 55.88 43.58
C GLN A 31 35.23 55.63 42.07
N GLU A 32 36.12 56.39 41.43
CA GLU A 32 36.51 56.14 40.03
C GLU A 32 37.11 54.75 39.85
N GLN A 33 38.02 54.34 40.75
CA GLN A 33 38.60 52.99 40.69
C GLN A 33 37.56 51.88 40.84
N GLN A 34 36.59 52.04 41.75
CA GLN A 34 35.49 51.09 41.91
C GLN A 34 34.58 51.05 40.69
N LEU A 35 34.28 52.21 40.10
CA LEU A 35 33.48 52.31 38.89
C LEU A 35 34.20 51.66 37.70
N ASP A 36 35.49 51.91 37.52
CA ASP A 36 36.28 51.31 36.46
C ASP A 36 36.38 49.78 36.61
N GLN A 37 36.57 49.29 37.84
CA GLN A 37 36.56 47.85 38.11
C GLN A 37 35.19 47.22 37.80
N PHE A 38 34.11 47.87 38.23
CA PHE A 38 32.75 47.40 37.93
C PHE A 38 32.46 47.41 36.43
N LEU A 39 32.82 48.48 35.72
CA LEU A 39 32.62 48.58 34.27
C LEU A 39 33.47 47.56 33.52
N LYS A 40 34.69 47.27 33.99
CA LYS A 40 35.55 46.23 33.42
C LYS A 40 34.94 44.85 33.61
N GLU A 41 34.49 44.51 34.82
CA GLU A 41 33.86 43.22 35.11
C GLU A 41 32.54 43.05 34.32
N ALA A 42 31.73 44.12 34.22
CA ALA A 42 30.51 44.11 33.43
C ALA A 42 30.79 43.89 31.93
N ARG A 43 31.84 44.50 31.39
CA ARG A 43 32.28 44.29 29.99
C ARG A 43 32.76 42.87 29.76
N GLU A 44 33.58 42.33 30.67
CA GLU A 44 34.07 40.94 30.58
C GLU A 44 32.92 39.94 30.62
N LYS A 45 31.98 40.09 31.58
CA LYS A 45 30.78 39.24 31.65
C LYS A 45 29.91 39.34 30.39
N LEU A 46 29.73 40.54 29.87
CA LEU A 46 28.94 40.74 28.64
C LEU A 46 29.63 40.09 27.43
N GLN A 47 30.96 40.17 27.34
CA GLN A 47 31.72 39.52 26.28
C GLN A 47 31.60 38.00 26.37
N VAL A 48 31.77 37.42 27.55
CA VAL A 48 31.59 35.97 27.78
C VAL A 48 30.19 35.52 27.39
N HIS A 49 29.14 36.21 27.85
CA HIS A 49 27.77 35.86 27.49
C HIS A 49 27.49 36.02 25.99
N LYS A 50 28.10 37.00 25.32
CA LYS A 50 27.99 37.15 23.87
C LYS A 50 28.64 35.97 23.14
N GLU A 51 29.83 35.56 23.56
CA GLU A 51 30.54 34.42 22.99
C GLU A 51 29.79 33.09 23.24
N GLU A 52 29.26 32.90 24.45
CA GLU A 52 28.41 31.76 24.79
C GLU A 52 27.13 31.72 23.96
N ALA A 53 26.41 32.84 23.86
CA ALA A 53 25.19 32.94 23.08
C ALA A 53 25.45 32.66 21.59
N GLN A 54 26.54 33.20 21.05
CA GLN A 54 26.94 32.96 19.67
C GLN A 54 27.34 31.49 19.44
N SER A 55 28.10 30.89 20.37
CA SER A 55 28.46 29.47 20.31
C SER A 55 27.23 28.55 20.38
N GLN A 56 26.28 28.86 21.27
CA GLN A 56 25.02 28.12 21.36
C GLN A 56 24.16 28.26 20.10
N ALA A 57 24.07 29.48 19.55
CA ALA A 57 23.37 29.73 18.29
C ALA A 57 23.99 28.91 17.15
N ASN A 58 25.31 28.95 17.01
CA ASN A 58 26.03 28.16 16.00
C ASN A 58 25.79 26.66 16.17
N LYS A 59 25.84 26.13 17.40
CA LYS A 59 25.54 24.72 17.68
C LYS A 59 24.10 24.35 17.26
N LYS A 60 23.12 25.21 17.52
CA LYS A 60 21.73 24.98 17.09
C LYS A 60 21.60 24.98 15.56
N VAL A 61 22.27 25.91 14.89
CA VAL A 61 22.28 26.00 13.42
C VAL A 61 22.91 24.74 12.81
N VAL A 62 24.06 24.29 13.32
CA VAL A 62 24.72 23.05 12.85
C VAL A 62 23.81 21.85 13.03
N LYS A 63 23.18 21.69 14.20
CA LYS A 63 22.22 20.60 14.45
C LYS A 63 21.01 20.66 13.51
N ALA A 64 20.51 21.86 13.22
CA ALA A 64 19.40 22.03 12.28
C ALA A 64 19.81 21.61 10.85
N PHE A 65 21.01 21.98 10.41
CA PHE A 65 21.54 21.54 9.11
C PHE A 65 21.75 20.02 9.04
N GLU A 66 22.27 19.40 10.11
CA GLU A 66 22.38 17.94 10.18
C GLU A 66 21.02 17.26 10.12
N LEU A 67 20.01 17.79 10.81
CA LEU A 67 18.66 17.27 10.79
C LEU A 67 18.04 17.38 9.39
N ILE A 68 18.19 18.54 8.73
CA ILE A 68 17.72 18.76 7.35
C ILE A 68 18.39 17.77 6.40
N LYS A 69 19.72 17.57 6.52
CA LYS A 69 20.45 16.63 5.67
C LYS A 69 19.98 15.19 5.88
N ARG A 70 19.72 14.78 7.13
CA ARG A 70 19.14 13.45 7.42
C ARG A 70 17.75 13.31 6.83
N LEU A 71 16.90 14.33 6.97
CA LEU A 71 15.55 14.29 6.39
C LEU A 71 15.57 14.20 4.87
N GLN A 72 16.45 14.95 4.20
CA GLN A 72 16.63 14.85 2.75
C GLN A 72 17.10 13.46 2.33
N HIS A 73 18.02 12.84 3.08
CA HIS A 73 18.49 11.50 2.79
C HIS A 73 17.38 10.46 2.94
N VAL A 74 16.64 10.49 4.05
CA VAL A 74 15.49 9.60 4.29
C VAL A 74 14.40 9.80 3.23
N ALA A 75 14.11 11.04 2.84
CA ALA A 75 13.16 11.32 1.77
C ALA A 75 13.61 10.71 0.43
N SER A 76 14.89 10.84 0.10
CA SER A 76 15.45 10.24 -1.12
C SER A 76 15.43 8.70 -1.09
N GLU A 77 15.68 8.08 0.06
CA GLU A 77 15.59 6.62 0.21
C GLU A 77 14.14 6.14 0.07
N LEU A 78 13.18 6.84 0.68
CA LEU A 78 11.75 6.55 0.55
C LEU A 78 11.27 6.72 -0.89
N GLU A 79 11.70 7.77 -1.59
CA GLU A 79 11.36 7.95 -3.01
C GLU A 79 11.89 6.78 -3.87
N GLY A 80 13.10 6.29 -3.59
CA GLY A 80 13.65 5.10 -4.27
C GLY A 80 12.84 3.84 -3.98
N GLN A 81 12.52 3.58 -2.70
CA GLN A 81 11.70 2.42 -2.30
C GLN A 81 10.31 2.46 -2.92
N VAL A 82 9.67 3.63 -2.96
CA VAL A 82 8.34 3.78 -3.58
C VAL A 82 8.39 3.51 -5.08
N GLN A 83 9.46 3.91 -5.77
CA GLN A 83 9.64 3.58 -7.19
C GLN A 83 9.81 2.07 -7.41
N GLU A 84 10.66 1.42 -6.62
CA GLU A 84 10.87 -0.04 -6.71
C GLU A 84 9.58 -0.83 -6.40
N GLU A 85 8.86 -0.47 -5.32
CA GLU A 85 7.59 -1.10 -4.98
C GLU A 85 6.53 -0.88 -6.06
N TYR A 86 6.46 0.32 -6.63
CA TYR A 86 5.53 0.63 -7.72
C TYR A 86 5.81 -0.20 -8.98
N GLU A 87 7.09 -0.35 -9.36
CA GLU A 87 7.49 -1.21 -10.48
C GLU A 87 7.15 -2.67 -10.22
N ALA A 88 7.42 -3.18 -9.00
CA ALA A 88 7.08 -4.54 -8.60
C ALA A 88 5.57 -4.81 -8.67
N ILE A 89 4.73 -3.88 -8.18
CA ILE A 89 3.27 -3.97 -8.25
C ILE A 89 2.81 -3.99 -9.72
N LEU A 90 3.43 -3.18 -10.59
CA LEU A 90 3.09 -3.17 -12.02
C LEU A 90 3.45 -4.49 -12.71
N GLU A 91 4.58 -5.10 -12.38
CA GLU A 91 4.96 -6.42 -12.90
C GLU A 91 4.01 -7.51 -12.40
N GLU A 92 3.71 -7.53 -11.10
CA GLU A 92 2.77 -8.49 -10.52
C GLU A 92 1.38 -8.36 -11.15
N ALA A 93 0.87 -7.14 -11.33
CA ALA A 93 -0.42 -6.90 -11.97
C ALA A 93 -0.44 -7.37 -13.43
N LYS A 94 0.67 -7.22 -14.18
CA LYS A 94 0.78 -7.75 -15.55
C LYS A 94 0.76 -9.27 -15.56
N GLU A 95 1.46 -9.91 -14.64
CA GLU A 95 1.51 -11.37 -14.55
C GLU A 95 0.15 -11.94 -14.14
N GLN A 96 -0.51 -11.37 -13.13
CA GLN A 96 -1.87 -11.75 -12.74
C GLN A 96 -2.86 -11.58 -13.89
N LYS A 97 -2.78 -10.47 -14.64
CA LYS A 97 -3.61 -10.27 -15.84
C LYS A 97 -3.40 -11.39 -16.87
N LYS A 98 -2.15 -11.78 -17.10
CA LYS A 98 -1.81 -12.86 -18.04
C LYS A 98 -2.36 -14.20 -17.56
N GLN A 99 -2.22 -14.52 -16.28
CA GLN A 99 -2.77 -15.73 -15.68
C GLN A 99 -4.29 -15.79 -15.80
N ILE A 100 -5.00 -14.70 -15.48
CA ILE A 100 -6.46 -14.62 -15.63
C ILE A 100 -6.88 -14.85 -17.09
N LEU A 101 -6.15 -14.28 -18.06
CA LEU A 101 -6.45 -14.47 -19.48
C LEU A 101 -6.23 -15.93 -19.93
N GLU A 102 -5.14 -16.56 -19.50
CA GLU A 102 -4.87 -17.97 -19.82
C GLU A 102 -5.85 -18.93 -19.13
N GLU A 103 -6.23 -18.65 -17.88
CA GLU A 103 -7.28 -19.39 -17.18
C GLU A 103 -8.63 -19.25 -17.88
N ALA A 104 -9.03 -18.03 -18.24
CA ALA A 104 -10.27 -17.78 -18.97
C ALA A 104 -10.28 -18.49 -20.33
N LYS A 105 -9.15 -18.49 -21.05
CA LYS A 105 -9.00 -19.19 -22.33
C LYS A 105 -9.07 -20.71 -22.16
N THR A 106 -8.44 -21.23 -21.12
CA THR A 106 -8.47 -22.67 -20.79
C THR A 106 -9.89 -23.11 -20.42
N GLN A 107 -10.58 -22.32 -19.58
CA GLN A 107 -11.97 -22.56 -19.22
C GLN A 107 -12.89 -22.50 -20.43
N ALA A 108 -12.74 -21.48 -21.29
CA ALA A 108 -13.52 -21.38 -22.53
C ALA A 108 -13.30 -22.60 -23.43
N SER A 109 -12.05 -23.03 -23.63
CA SER A 109 -11.75 -24.22 -24.42
C SER A 109 -12.35 -25.50 -23.81
N SER A 110 -12.29 -25.64 -22.48
CA SER A 110 -12.88 -26.79 -21.79
C SER A 110 -14.42 -26.78 -21.90
N PHE A 111 -15.03 -25.60 -21.87
CA PHE A 111 -16.47 -25.42 -22.01
C PHE A 111 -16.94 -25.74 -23.42
N ASP A 112 -16.22 -25.27 -24.45
CA ASP A 112 -16.50 -25.60 -25.85
C ASP A 112 -16.39 -27.11 -26.10
N GLN A 113 -15.38 -27.77 -25.49
CA GLN A 113 -15.21 -29.21 -25.59
C GLN A 113 -16.35 -29.97 -24.90
N ALA A 114 -16.76 -29.53 -23.70
CA ALA A 114 -17.90 -30.10 -22.97
C ALA A 114 -19.20 -29.95 -23.77
N ILE A 115 -19.49 -28.76 -24.30
CA ILE A 115 -20.66 -28.52 -25.17
C ILE A 115 -20.63 -29.41 -26.39
N SER A 116 -19.46 -29.56 -27.03
CA SER A 116 -19.33 -30.39 -28.23
C SER A 116 -19.62 -31.86 -27.93
N GLN A 117 -19.16 -32.34 -26.76
CA GLN A 117 -19.46 -33.70 -26.30
C GLN A 117 -20.94 -33.88 -25.98
N ASP A 118 -21.53 -32.97 -25.19
CA ASP A 118 -22.96 -32.99 -24.83
C ASP A 118 -23.85 -32.98 -26.08
N LEU A 119 -23.47 -32.18 -27.09
CA LEU A 119 -24.19 -32.08 -28.35
C LEU A 119 -24.09 -33.35 -29.19
N GLU A 120 -22.95 -34.04 -29.15
CA GLU A 120 -22.78 -35.32 -29.82
C GLU A 120 -23.57 -36.44 -29.13
N GLU A 121 -23.55 -36.49 -27.80
CA GLU A 121 -24.39 -37.39 -27.01
C GLU A 121 -25.88 -37.15 -27.28
N TYR A 122 -26.31 -35.88 -27.30
CA TYR A 122 -27.68 -35.51 -27.65
C TYR A 122 -28.09 -35.96 -29.05
N LYS A 123 -27.21 -35.79 -30.05
CA LYS A 123 -27.49 -36.28 -31.42
C LYS A 123 -27.67 -37.78 -31.43
N GLN A 124 -26.78 -38.53 -30.78
CA GLN A 124 -26.86 -39.99 -30.73
C GLN A 124 -28.16 -40.46 -30.07
N GLU A 125 -28.55 -39.84 -28.96
CA GLU A 125 -29.82 -40.12 -28.29
C GLU A 125 -31.02 -39.86 -29.21
N ARG A 126 -31.03 -38.73 -29.93
CA ARG A 126 -32.11 -38.39 -30.87
C ARG A 126 -32.15 -39.32 -32.09
N PHE A 127 -31.00 -39.73 -32.61
CA PHE A 127 -30.95 -40.71 -33.69
C PHE A 127 -31.54 -42.06 -33.24
N ALA A 128 -31.16 -42.54 -32.06
CA ALA A 128 -31.71 -43.78 -31.50
C ALA A 128 -33.23 -43.68 -31.26
N GLU A 129 -33.73 -42.52 -30.82
CA GLU A 129 -35.17 -42.28 -30.65
C GLU A 129 -35.91 -42.27 -31.99
N VAL A 130 -35.35 -41.60 -33.01
CA VAL A 130 -35.92 -41.58 -34.38
C VAL A 130 -35.96 -42.98 -34.96
N GLU A 131 -34.89 -43.77 -34.81
CA GLU A 131 -34.83 -45.16 -35.27
C GLU A 131 -35.91 -46.01 -34.58
N LYS A 132 -36.06 -45.89 -33.26
CA LYS A 132 -37.12 -46.57 -32.50
C LYS A 132 -38.52 -46.17 -33.00
N ASN A 133 -38.73 -44.90 -33.31
CA ASN A 133 -40.02 -44.41 -33.83
C ASN A 133 -40.27 -44.89 -35.26
N LEU A 134 -39.25 -44.96 -36.11
CA LEU A 134 -39.32 -45.56 -37.45
C LEU A 134 -39.68 -47.04 -37.39
N VAL A 135 -39.03 -47.82 -36.53
CA VAL A 135 -39.35 -49.24 -36.34
C VAL A 135 -40.81 -49.41 -35.91
N LYS A 136 -41.29 -48.62 -34.95
CA LYS A 136 -42.70 -48.62 -34.53
C LYS A 136 -43.65 -48.30 -35.70
N LEU A 137 -43.31 -47.30 -36.52
CA LEU A 137 -44.12 -46.92 -37.67
C LEU A 137 -44.16 -48.05 -38.71
N VAL A 138 -43.01 -48.65 -39.03
CA VAL A 138 -42.92 -49.77 -39.98
C VAL A 138 -43.77 -50.94 -39.50
N ILE A 139 -43.62 -51.36 -38.23
CA ILE A 139 -44.46 -52.41 -37.63
C ILE A 139 -45.95 -52.06 -37.77
N SER A 140 -46.34 -50.84 -37.41
CA SER A 140 -47.75 -50.40 -37.48
C SER A 140 -48.30 -50.40 -38.91
N VAL A 141 -47.48 -50.03 -39.91
CA VAL A 141 -47.86 -50.08 -41.33
C VAL A 141 -47.96 -51.53 -41.80
N THR A 142 -47.00 -52.38 -41.44
CA THR A 142 -47.00 -53.81 -41.80
C THR A 142 -48.22 -54.52 -41.20
N GLU A 143 -48.51 -54.34 -39.92
CA GLU A 143 -49.72 -54.86 -39.26
C GLU A 143 -50.97 -54.47 -40.06
N LYS A 144 -51.10 -53.19 -40.41
CA LYS A 144 -52.26 -52.68 -41.15
C LYS A 144 -52.37 -53.16 -42.60
N VAL A 145 -51.24 -53.43 -43.25
CA VAL A 145 -51.21 -54.01 -44.61
C VAL A 145 -51.58 -55.49 -44.55
N VAL A 146 -50.98 -56.24 -43.63
CA VAL A 146 -51.25 -57.67 -43.42
C VAL A 146 -52.73 -57.90 -43.07
N GLU A 147 -53.31 -57.11 -42.16
CA GLU A 147 -54.75 -57.16 -41.86
C GLU A 147 -55.64 -56.90 -43.08
N ARG A 148 -55.18 -56.08 -44.04
CA ARG A 148 -55.95 -55.73 -45.24
C ARG A 148 -55.75 -56.69 -46.41
N SER A 149 -54.63 -57.40 -46.47
CA SER A 149 -54.24 -58.18 -47.66
C SER A 149 -54.39 -59.69 -47.51
N LEU A 150 -54.59 -60.21 -46.30
CA LEU A 150 -54.69 -61.66 -46.11
C LEU A 150 -56.07 -62.18 -46.52
N SER A 151 -56.07 -63.11 -47.48
CA SER A 151 -57.22 -63.93 -47.82
C SER A 151 -57.32 -65.14 -46.89
N TYR A 152 -58.46 -65.85 -46.90
CA TYR A 152 -58.65 -67.04 -46.07
C TYR A 152 -57.60 -68.13 -46.33
N GLU A 153 -57.13 -68.27 -47.58
CA GLU A 153 -56.11 -69.25 -47.96
C GLU A 153 -54.73 -68.87 -47.38
N ASP A 154 -54.39 -67.58 -47.38
CA ASP A 154 -53.12 -67.07 -46.82
C ASP A 154 -53.06 -67.30 -45.29
N HIS A 155 -54.20 -67.13 -44.61
CA HIS A 155 -54.30 -67.45 -43.18
C HIS A 155 -54.04 -68.93 -42.88
N ILE A 156 -54.56 -69.85 -43.70
CA ILE A 156 -54.30 -71.28 -43.53
C ILE A 156 -52.82 -71.62 -43.80
N GLY A 157 -52.21 -71.00 -44.81
CA GLY A 157 -50.78 -71.16 -45.12
C GLY A 157 -49.89 -70.73 -43.95
N LEU A 158 -50.13 -69.54 -43.38
CA LEU A 158 -49.39 -69.03 -42.23
C LEU A 158 -49.53 -69.91 -40.98
N ILE A 159 -50.71 -70.48 -40.75
CA ILE A 159 -50.94 -71.41 -39.64
C ILE A 159 -50.12 -72.69 -39.82
N GLN A 160 -50.03 -73.23 -41.04
CA GLN A 160 -49.25 -74.42 -41.33
C GLN A 160 -47.74 -74.16 -41.20
N GLU A 161 -47.24 -73.02 -41.69
CA GLU A 161 -45.83 -72.64 -41.52
C GLU A 161 -45.45 -72.44 -40.05
N ALA A 162 -46.28 -71.74 -39.26
CA ALA A 162 -46.03 -71.56 -37.83
C ALA A 162 -46.02 -72.92 -37.09
N LEU A 163 -46.92 -73.84 -37.44
CA LEU A 163 -46.95 -75.20 -36.89
C LEU A 163 -45.70 -76.02 -37.25
N GLU A 164 -45.15 -75.84 -38.45
CA GLU A 164 -43.90 -76.47 -38.85
C GLU A 164 -42.68 -75.88 -38.12
N GLU A 165 -42.64 -74.56 -37.94
CA GLU A 165 -41.52 -73.89 -37.29
C GLU A 165 -41.44 -74.25 -35.80
N VAL A 166 -42.60 -74.34 -35.13
CA VAL A 166 -42.70 -74.86 -33.75
C VAL A 166 -42.28 -76.33 -33.67
N LYS A 167 -42.65 -77.16 -34.65
CA LYS A 167 -42.17 -78.55 -34.71
C LYS A 167 -40.66 -78.63 -34.89
N LYS A 168 -40.06 -77.78 -35.72
CA LYS A 168 -38.60 -77.72 -35.92
C LYS A 168 -37.87 -77.22 -34.67
N GLN A 169 -38.39 -76.24 -33.95
CA GLN A 169 -37.83 -75.81 -32.67
C GLN A 169 -37.95 -76.89 -31.59
N LYS A 170 -39.08 -77.62 -31.54
CA LYS A 170 -39.29 -78.72 -30.60
C LYS A 170 -38.41 -79.95 -30.86
N GLN A 171 -37.89 -80.11 -32.08
CA GLN A 171 -36.91 -81.15 -32.44
C GLN A 171 -35.45 -80.75 -32.15
N ARG A 172 -35.19 -79.47 -31.85
CA ARG A 172 -33.86 -78.93 -31.49
C ARG A 172 -33.65 -78.78 -29.97
N ILE A 173 -34.66 -79.09 -29.17
CA ILE A 173 -34.60 -79.25 -27.71
C ILE A 173 -34.58 -80.76 -27.41
#